data_AF-E3LV89-F1
#
_entry.id   AF-E3LV89-F1
#
_cell.length_a   1.000
_cell.length_b   1.000
_cell.length_c   1.000
_cell.angle_alpha   90.00
_cell.angle_beta   90.00
_cell.angle_gamma   90.00
#
_symmetry.space_group_name_H-M   'P 1'
#
loop_
_entity.id
_entity.type
_entity.pdbx_description
1 polymer ?
#
loop_
_entity_poly.entity_id
_entity_poly.type
_entity_poly.pdbx_seq_one_letter_code
_entity_poly.pdbx_strand_id
1 'polypeptide(L)'
;MGSRNRLVVDFQRNYIEFNGAKYCIKDDSTNKFHGESIKFGDLETPIYRCNDRVTHVFWRNDQLLKAVMTIAGHFIKTSNLTSIFQVLVSDNHPVIQIIDWIQIQNFGSTEDVKIDNFSLIDCQPEEKNEVAKLLYSDEFLQKITNNFTSLLQGFQVAPALSVLIDGNEENTFEIKGNDDLIAEIAIPEDGRSFKLFIA
;
A
#
# COMPACT_ATOMS: atom_id res chain seq x y z
N MET A 1 -19.88 -14.36 -15.11
CA MET A 1 -19.12 -13.94 -13.91
C MET A 1 -18.70 -12.51 -14.13
N GLY A 2 -19.24 -11.57 -13.37
CA GLY A 2 -18.92 -10.15 -13.54
C GLY A 2 -17.43 -9.92 -13.27
N SER A 3 -16.76 -9.22 -14.17
CA SER A 3 -15.40 -8.72 -13.93
C SER A 3 -15.43 -7.90 -12.64
N ARG A 4 -14.88 -8.44 -11.54
CA ARG A 4 -14.64 -7.61 -10.35
C ARG A 4 -13.70 -6.51 -10.77
N ASN A 5 -14.10 -5.26 -10.53
CA ASN A 5 -13.23 -4.12 -10.77
C ASN A 5 -11.97 -4.31 -9.91
N ARG A 6 -10.82 -4.51 -10.54
CA ARG A 6 -9.57 -4.85 -9.85
C ARG A 6 -8.61 -3.68 -9.97
N LEU A 7 -8.33 -3.05 -8.83
CA LEU A 7 -7.40 -1.93 -8.72
C LEU A 7 -6.11 -2.37 -7.99
N VAL A 8 -4.97 -2.19 -8.64
CA VAL A 8 -3.64 -2.32 -8.05
C VAL A 8 -2.99 -0.94 -8.01
N VAL A 9 -2.43 -0.59 -6.86
CA VAL A 9 -1.70 0.66 -6.62
C VAL A 9 -0.27 0.31 -6.26
N ASP A 10 0.67 0.66 -7.11
CA ASP A 10 2.09 0.37 -6.92
C ASP A 10 2.86 1.68 -6.77
N PHE A 11 3.08 2.08 -5.51
CA PHE A 11 3.88 3.25 -5.15
C PHE A 11 5.37 3.01 -5.38
N GLN A 12 5.85 1.76 -5.32
CA GLN A 12 7.24 1.44 -5.62
C GLN A 12 7.59 1.82 -7.07
N ARG A 13 6.71 1.53 -8.03
CA ARG A 13 7.00 1.70 -9.47
C ARG A 13 6.22 2.83 -10.12
N ASN A 14 5.47 3.60 -9.35
CA ASN A 14 4.61 4.68 -9.83
C ASN A 14 3.63 4.20 -10.92
N TYR A 15 2.83 3.17 -10.64
CA TYR A 15 1.75 2.82 -11.57
C TYR A 15 0.47 2.39 -10.89
N ILE A 16 -0.61 2.50 -11.66
CA ILE A 16 -1.94 1.98 -11.33
C ILE A 16 -2.31 0.92 -12.35
N GLU A 17 -2.84 -0.22 -11.93
CA GLU A 17 -3.51 -1.17 -12.82
C GLU A 17 -5.00 -1.21 -12.49
N PHE A 18 -5.84 -0.97 -13.48
CA PHE A 18 -7.28 -1.04 -13.34
C PHE A 18 -7.87 -1.88 -14.47
N ASN A 19 -8.53 -2.99 -14.11
CA ASN A 19 -9.17 -3.92 -15.07
C ASN A 19 -8.25 -4.37 -16.23
N GLY A 20 -6.97 -4.59 -15.93
CA GLY A 20 -5.96 -5.03 -16.89
C GLY A 20 -5.34 -3.93 -17.75
N ALA A 21 -5.76 -2.67 -17.60
CA ALA A 21 -5.09 -1.50 -18.14
C ALA A 21 -4.12 -0.91 -17.11
N LYS A 22 -2.89 -0.65 -17.53
CA LYS A 22 -1.79 -0.16 -16.71
C LYS A 22 -1.48 1.31 -17.05
N TYR A 23 -1.45 2.14 -16.02
CA TYR A 23 -1.13 3.56 -16.07
C TYR A 23 0.20 3.80 -15.38
N CYS A 24 1.29 3.86 -16.16
CA CYS A 24 2.63 4.11 -15.65
C CYS A 24 2.86 5.63 -15.55
N ILE A 25 3.05 6.13 -14.34
CA ILE A 25 3.25 7.55 -14.10
C ILE A 25 4.74 7.87 -14.27
N LYS A 26 5.02 8.84 -15.13
CA LYS A 26 6.37 9.20 -15.59
C LYS A 26 6.59 10.69 -15.39
N ASP A 27 7.84 11.06 -15.19
CA ASP A 27 8.26 12.45 -15.14
C ASP A 27 7.98 13.15 -16.48
N ASP A 28 7.37 14.34 -16.43
CA ASP A 28 7.03 15.15 -17.60
C ASP A 28 8.26 15.66 -18.36
N SER A 29 9.42 15.74 -17.72
CA SER A 29 10.69 16.04 -18.39
C SER A 29 11.06 15.02 -19.47
N THR A 30 10.52 13.79 -19.36
CA THR A 30 10.71 12.71 -20.32
C THR A 30 9.66 12.68 -21.44
N ASN A 31 8.67 13.57 -21.37
CA ASN A 31 7.57 13.64 -22.32
C ASN A 31 8.04 14.16 -23.68
N LYS A 32 8.05 13.29 -24.68
CA LYS A 32 8.24 13.67 -26.09
C LYS A 32 6.88 14.03 -26.68
N PHE A 33 6.35 15.21 -26.31
CA PHE A 33 5.09 15.81 -26.80
C PHE A 33 4.23 14.90 -27.70
N HIS A 34 3.33 14.14 -27.09
CA HIS A 34 2.51 13.14 -27.80
C HIS A 34 1.14 13.65 -28.25
N GLY A 35 0.73 14.87 -27.84
CA GLY A 35 -0.53 15.50 -28.27
C GLY A 35 -1.81 14.89 -27.70
N GLU A 36 -1.70 13.83 -26.89
CA GLU A 36 -2.83 13.17 -26.23
C GLU A 36 -2.87 13.52 -24.74
N SER A 37 -4.09 13.63 -24.20
CA SER A 37 -4.36 13.86 -22.79
C SER A 37 -5.46 12.93 -22.27
N ILE A 38 -5.49 12.74 -20.95
CA ILE A 38 -6.58 12.08 -20.24
C ILE A 38 -6.93 12.89 -18.99
N LYS A 39 -8.18 12.79 -18.54
CA LYS A 39 -8.64 13.47 -17.33
C LYS A 39 -8.77 12.50 -16.16
N PHE A 40 -8.16 12.83 -15.03
CA PHE A 40 -8.32 12.15 -13.75
C PHE A 40 -8.91 13.13 -12.73
N GLY A 41 -10.21 13.00 -12.46
CA GLY A 41 -10.95 13.96 -11.64
C GLY A 41 -11.10 15.28 -12.40
N ASP A 42 -10.56 16.36 -11.84
CA ASP A 42 -10.55 17.69 -12.48
C ASP A 42 -9.24 17.98 -13.24
N LEU A 43 -8.25 17.09 -13.14
CA LEU A 43 -6.92 17.30 -13.71
C LEU A 43 -6.79 16.61 -15.07
N GLU A 44 -6.47 17.39 -16.09
CA GLU A 44 -6.11 16.89 -17.41
C GLU A 44 -4.58 16.76 -17.50
N THR A 45 -4.10 15.60 -17.93
CA THR A 45 -2.69 15.25 -17.93
C THR A 45 -2.28 14.67 -19.28
N PRO A 46 -1.08 15.01 -19.79
CA PRO A 46 -0.57 14.43 -21.03
C PRO A 46 -0.30 12.93 -20.87
N ILE A 47 -0.51 12.18 -21.95
CA ILE A 47 -0.31 10.73 -21.99
C ILE A 47 0.41 10.27 -23.25
N TYR A 48 0.92 9.04 -23.19
CA TYR A 48 1.36 8.26 -24.35
C TYR A 48 0.86 6.82 -24.23
N ARG A 49 0.05 6.37 -25.19
CA ARG A 49 -0.42 4.98 -25.25
C ARG A 49 0.65 4.11 -25.91
N CYS A 50 1.39 3.35 -25.10
CA CYS A 50 2.40 2.42 -25.62
C CYS A 50 1.76 1.24 -26.36
N ASN A 51 0.61 0.79 -25.86
CA ASN A 51 -0.26 -0.19 -26.48
C ASN A 51 -1.66 -0.11 -25.84
N ASP A 52 -2.54 -1.01 -26.24
CA ASP A 52 -3.93 -1.16 -25.81
C ASP A 52 -4.10 -1.45 -24.31
N ARG A 53 -3.03 -1.81 -23.59
CA ARG A 53 -3.06 -2.06 -22.13
C ARG A 53 -2.12 -1.17 -21.33
N VAL A 54 -1.23 -0.39 -21.95
CA VAL A 54 -0.22 0.38 -21.23
C VAL A 54 -0.26 1.84 -21.68
N THR A 55 -0.59 2.72 -20.74
CA THR A 55 -0.57 4.17 -20.91
C THR A 55 0.49 4.76 -20.00
N HIS A 56 1.40 5.54 -20.57
CA HIS A 56 2.27 6.43 -19.81
C HIS A 56 1.51 7.71 -19.52
N VAL A 57 1.49 8.11 -18.25
CA VAL A 57 0.87 9.33 -17.77
C VAL A 57 1.98 10.25 -17.29
N PHE A 58 2.09 11.44 -17.86
CA PHE A 58 3.20 12.34 -17.58
C PHE A 58 2.81 13.36 -16.52
N TRP A 59 3.61 13.43 -15.46
CA TRP A 59 3.39 14.30 -14.32
C TRP A 59 4.72 14.88 -13.86
N ARG A 60 4.70 16.07 -13.24
CA ARG A 60 5.93 16.64 -12.68
C ARG A 60 6.57 15.70 -11.67
N ASN A 61 7.90 15.58 -11.72
CA ASN A 61 8.67 14.69 -10.85
C ASN A 61 8.39 14.88 -9.35
N ASP A 62 8.23 16.12 -8.89
CA ASP A 62 7.96 16.46 -7.48
C ASP A 62 6.54 16.12 -7.02
N GLN A 63 5.69 15.60 -7.93
CA GLN A 63 4.29 15.30 -7.68
C GLN A 63 3.90 13.86 -8.02
N LEU A 64 4.87 12.97 -8.27
CA LEU A 64 4.59 11.57 -8.65
C LEU A 64 3.75 10.83 -7.61
N LEU A 65 4.04 11.01 -6.31
CA LEU A 65 3.23 10.45 -5.22
C LEU A 65 1.75 10.90 -5.32
N LYS A 66 1.56 12.22 -5.42
CA LYS A 66 0.24 12.83 -5.54
C LYS A 66 -0.48 12.35 -6.80
N ALA A 67 0.23 12.13 -7.90
CA ALA A 67 -0.32 11.60 -9.14
C ALA A 67 -0.85 10.17 -8.94
N VAL A 68 -0.08 9.27 -8.31
CA VAL A 68 -0.54 7.90 -7.98
C VAL A 68 -1.82 7.95 -7.15
N MET A 69 -1.82 8.74 -6.08
CA MET A 69 -2.98 8.91 -5.19
C MET A 69 -4.21 9.48 -5.92
N THR A 70 -4.00 10.46 -6.81
CA THR A 70 -5.06 11.11 -7.58
C THR A 70 -5.70 10.13 -8.57
N ILE A 71 -4.88 9.37 -9.29
CA ILE A 71 -5.35 8.40 -10.28
C ILE A 71 -6.06 7.22 -9.59
N ALA A 72 -5.50 6.70 -8.49
CA ALA A 72 -6.17 5.70 -7.68
C ALA A 72 -7.53 6.19 -7.17
N GLY A 73 -7.57 7.39 -6.57
CA GLY A 73 -8.81 8.01 -6.09
C GLY A 73 -9.83 8.24 -7.19
N HIS A 74 -9.40 8.58 -8.41
CA HIS A 74 -10.29 8.67 -9.57
C HIS A 74 -10.98 7.35 -9.87
N PHE A 75 -10.25 6.23 -9.94
CA PHE A 75 -10.86 4.92 -10.21
C PHE A 75 -11.76 4.43 -9.08
N ILE A 76 -11.33 4.62 -7.83
CA ILE A 76 -12.14 4.29 -6.65
C ILE A 76 -13.49 5.01 -6.72
N LYS A 77 -13.47 6.32 -6.95
CA LYS A 77 -14.69 7.14 -7.01
C LYS A 77 -15.56 6.82 -8.22
N THR A 78 -14.97 6.77 -9.42
CA THR A 78 -15.74 6.59 -10.67
C THR A 78 -16.31 5.19 -10.82
N SER A 79 -15.66 4.18 -10.24
CA SER A 79 -16.10 2.77 -10.29
C SER A 79 -16.76 2.29 -9.00
N ASN A 80 -16.99 3.19 -8.05
CA ASN A 80 -17.56 2.93 -6.72
C ASN A 80 -16.93 1.71 -6.04
N LEU A 81 -15.59 1.69 -5.98
CA LEU A 81 -14.85 0.56 -5.42
C LEU A 81 -14.95 0.58 -3.90
N THR A 82 -15.30 -0.55 -3.31
CA THR A 82 -15.27 -0.78 -1.86
C THR A 82 -13.98 -1.46 -1.40
N SER A 83 -13.16 -1.95 -2.33
CA SER A 83 -11.82 -2.44 -2.01
C SER A 83 -10.78 -2.16 -3.10
N ILE A 84 -9.53 -2.04 -2.66
CA ILE A 84 -8.33 -2.04 -3.49
C ILE A 84 -7.74 -3.44 -3.42
N PHE A 85 -7.48 -4.05 -4.57
CA PHE A 85 -6.97 -5.42 -4.60
C PHE A 85 -5.55 -5.51 -4.06
N GLN A 86 -4.67 -4.57 -4.39
CA GLN A 86 -3.30 -4.60 -3.90
C GLN A 86 -2.69 -3.21 -3.80
N VAL A 87 -1.96 -2.97 -2.71
CA VAL A 87 -1.13 -1.78 -2.49
C VAL A 87 0.30 -2.23 -2.22
N LEU A 88 1.24 -1.75 -3.04
CA LEU A 88 2.68 -1.98 -2.84
C LEU A 88 3.39 -0.67 -2.53
N VAL A 89 4.21 -0.69 -1.49
CA VAL A 89 4.92 0.47 -0.96
C VAL A 89 6.42 0.16 -0.79
N SER A 90 7.25 1.17 -1.08
CA SER A 90 8.70 1.16 -0.87
C SER A 90 9.12 2.57 -0.44
N ASP A 91 10.39 2.70 -0.06
CA ASP A 91 11.11 3.92 0.25
C ASP A 91 11.16 4.99 -0.87
N ASN A 92 10.73 4.68 -2.10
CA ASN A 92 10.66 5.65 -3.20
C ASN A 92 9.77 6.87 -2.90
N HIS A 93 8.83 6.75 -1.95
CA HIS A 93 8.00 7.85 -1.48
C HIS A 93 7.91 7.86 0.04
N PRO A 94 7.58 9.02 0.66
CA PRO A 94 7.24 9.10 2.08
C PRO A 94 6.12 8.13 2.45
N VAL A 95 6.45 7.10 3.23
CA VAL A 95 5.52 5.99 3.52
C VAL A 95 4.41 6.46 4.46
N ILE A 96 4.73 7.39 5.36
CA ILE A 96 3.76 8.01 6.27
C ILE A 96 2.61 8.64 5.46
N GLN A 97 2.92 9.39 4.39
CA GLN A 97 1.89 10.02 3.56
C GLN A 97 1.00 9.00 2.84
N ILE A 98 1.54 7.82 2.49
CA ILE A 98 0.77 6.74 1.88
C ILE A 98 -0.18 6.13 2.92
N ILE A 99 0.29 5.91 4.15
CA ILE A 99 -0.54 5.38 5.24
C ILE A 99 -1.64 6.38 5.60
N ASP A 100 -1.31 7.66 5.75
CA ASP A 100 -2.28 8.72 5.98
C ASP A 100 -3.35 8.76 4.88
N TRP A 101 -2.93 8.63 3.61
CA TRP A 101 -3.85 8.57 2.48
C TRP A 101 -4.79 7.36 2.56
N ILE A 102 -4.31 6.19 2.99
CA ILE A 102 -5.13 4.99 3.20
C ILE A 102 -6.15 5.20 4.33
N GLN A 103 -5.74 5.84 5.42
CA GLN A 103 -6.58 6.01 6.61
C GLN A 103 -7.65 7.10 6.43
N ILE A 104 -7.28 8.23 5.82
CA ILE A 104 -8.14 9.42 5.68
C ILE A 104 -9.25 9.22 4.62
N GLN A 105 -9.03 8.37 3.62
CA GLN A 105 -9.85 8.40 2.42
C GLN A 105 -11.02 7.41 2.47
N ASN A 106 -12.23 7.95 2.55
CA ASN A 106 -13.43 7.27 2.06
C ASN A 106 -13.66 7.53 0.56
N PHE A 107 -12.82 8.33 -0.11
CA PHE A 107 -12.89 8.65 -1.56
C PHE A 107 -14.27 9.14 -2.06
N GLY A 108 -15.11 9.66 -1.15
CA GLY A 108 -16.50 10.02 -1.44
C GLY A 108 -17.48 8.85 -1.53
N SER A 109 -17.05 7.63 -1.17
CA SER A 109 -17.87 6.45 -0.93
C SER A 109 -18.62 6.57 0.39
N THR A 110 -19.79 5.94 0.47
CA THR A 110 -20.56 5.76 1.71
C THR A 110 -19.93 4.75 2.65
N GLU A 111 -19.03 3.92 2.13
CA GLU A 111 -18.33 2.87 2.87
C GLU A 111 -16.82 3.09 2.80
N ASP A 112 -16.15 2.79 3.91
CA ASP A 112 -14.70 2.78 4.00
C ASP A 112 -14.10 1.79 3.00
N VAL A 113 -13.23 2.29 2.13
CA VAL A 113 -12.54 1.45 1.14
C VAL A 113 -11.51 0.57 1.86
N LYS A 114 -11.62 -0.74 1.65
CA LYS A 114 -10.71 -1.74 2.21
C LYS A 114 -9.52 -2.04 1.28
N ILE A 115 -8.51 -2.70 1.80
CA ILE A 115 -7.35 -3.16 1.03
C ILE A 115 -7.22 -4.66 1.21
N ASP A 116 -7.31 -5.41 0.12
CA ASP A 116 -7.19 -6.87 0.18
C ASP A 116 -5.75 -7.26 0.51
N ASN A 117 -4.77 -6.72 -0.22
CA ASN A 117 -3.37 -7.08 -0.06
C ASN A 117 -2.51 -5.84 0.12
N PHE A 118 -1.79 -5.72 1.23
CA PHE A 118 -0.84 -4.65 1.48
C PHE A 118 0.58 -5.22 1.63
N SER A 119 1.54 -4.60 0.96
CA SER A 119 2.95 -4.97 1.04
C SER A 119 3.83 -3.74 1.18
N LEU A 120 4.60 -3.68 2.27
CA LEU A 120 5.65 -2.71 2.48
C LEU A 120 7.03 -3.39 2.37
N ILE A 121 7.84 -2.91 1.42
CA ILE A 121 9.19 -3.39 1.18
C ILE A 121 10.19 -2.67 2.09
N ASP A 122 10.17 -1.34 2.10
CA ASP A 122 11.00 -0.53 2.99
C ASP A 122 10.40 0.88 3.12
N CYS A 123 10.95 1.70 4.02
CA CYS A 123 10.67 3.12 4.14
C CYS A 123 11.95 3.91 4.36
N GLN A 124 11.87 5.24 4.27
CA GLN A 124 13.02 6.09 4.58
C GLN A 124 13.50 5.85 6.04
N PRO A 125 14.82 5.82 6.30
CA PRO A 125 15.37 5.51 7.63
C PRO A 125 14.82 6.38 8.76
N GLU A 126 14.54 7.65 8.49
CA GLU A 126 13.98 8.61 9.43
C GLU A 126 12.50 8.39 9.75
N GLU A 127 11.75 7.76 8.84
CA GLU A 127 10.30 7.50 8.99
C GLU A 127 10.02 6.20 9.74
N LYS A 128 11.03 5.32 9.83
CA LYS A 128 10.96 3.95 10.33
C LYS A 128 10.07 3.78 11.57
N ASN A 129 10.34 4.51 12.64
CA ASN A 129 9.61 4.35 13.92
C ASN A 129 8.14 4.75 13.81
N GLU A 130 7.86 5.84 13.10
CA GLU A 130 6.48 6.33 12.96
C GLU A 130 5.68 5.46 11.99
N VAL A 131 6.31 5.00 10.90
CA VAL A 131 5.71 4.03 9.98
C VAL A 131 5.33 2.75 10.72
N ALA A 132 6.21 2.21 11.56
CA ALA A 132 5.90 1.02 12.36
C ALA A 132 4.68 1.26 13.27
N LYS A 133 4.63 2.38 14.01
CA LYS A 133 3.48 2.70 14.88
C LYS A 133 2.17 2.79 14.09
N LEU A 134 2.19 3.42 12.92
CA LEU A 134 0.99 3.60 12.10
C LEU A 134 0.52 2.29 11.48
N LEU A 135 1.42 1.47 10.94
CA LEU A 135 1.08 0.18 10.31
C LEU A 135 0.49 -0.83 11.29
N TYR A 136 0.98 -0.85 12.52
CA TYR A 136 0.50 -1.76 13.56
C TYR A 136 -0.63 -1.16 14.42
N SER A 137 -1.16 0.00 14.02
CA SER A 137 -2.35 0.57 14.65
C SER A 137 -3.61 -0.22 14.26
N ASP A 138 -4.55 -0.34 15.19
CA ASP A 138 -5.86 -0.98 14.93
C ASP A 138 -6.58 -0.32 13.75
N GLU A 139 -6.48 1.01 13.64
CA GLU A 139 -7.09 1.78 12.57
C GLU A 139 -6.58 1.34 11.19
N PHE A 140 -5.27 1.17 11.04
CA PHE A 140 -4.70 0.70 9.79
C PHE A 140 -5.03 -0.77 9.51
N LEU A 141 -4.87 -1.64 10.51
CA LEU A 141 -5.11 -3.07 10.36
C LEU A 141 -6.56 -3.40 10.01
N GLN A 142 -7.53 -2.64 10.54
CA GLN A 142 -8.95 -2.77 10.18
C GLN A 142 -9.26 -2.43 8.71
N LYS A 143 -8.36 -1.74 8.00
CA LYS A 143 -8.50 -1.50 6.56
C LYS A 143 -8.03 -2.70 5.73
N ILE A 144 -7.19 -3.57 6.27
CA ILE A 144 -6.63 -4.72 5.55
C ILE A 144 -7.53 -5.95 5.74
N THR A 145 -7.90 -6.63 4.65
CA THR A 145 -8.90 -7.72 4.70
C THR A 145 -8.34 -9.11 4.40
N ASN A 146 -7.16 -9.22 3.77
CA ASN A 146 -6.60 -10.53 3.41
C ASN A 146 -5.12 -10.67 3.79
N ASN A 147 -4.20 -10.04 3.06
CA ASN A 147 -2.77 -10.21 3.29
C ASN A 147 -2.10 -8.90 3.71
N PHE A 148 -1.36 -8.95 4.81
CA PHE A 148 -0.46 -7.89 5.26
C PHE A 148 0.98 -8.41 5.27
N THR A 149 1.89 -7.69 4.61
CA THR A 149 3.32 -8.02 4.59
C THR A 149 4.15 -6.76 4.81
N SER A 150 5.07 -6.81 5.76
CA SER A 150 6.02 -5.72 6.03
C SER A 150 7.41 -6.32 6.19
N LEU A 151 8.37 -5.82 5.40
CA LEU A 151 9.78 -6.24 5.45
C LEU A 151 10.66 -5.27 6.25
N LEU A 152 10.04 -4.36 7.00
CA LEU A 152 10.74 -3.41 7.86
C LEU A 152 11.65 -4.13 8.87
N GLN A 153 12.97 -3.96 8.73
CA GLN A 153 13.97 -4.51 9.65
C GLN A 153 14.34 -3.50 10.75
N GLY A 154 14.49 -3.98 11.99
CA GLY A 154 15.20 -3.27 13.06
C GLY A 154 14.34 -2.55 14.12
N PHE A 155 13.19 -3.10 14.51
CA PHE A 155 12.37 -2.51 15.58
C PHE A 155 12.22 -3.41 16.80
N GLN A 156 12.35 -2.80 17.99
CA GLN A 156 11.66 -3.29 19.17
C GLN A 156 10.18 -2.95 19.01
N VAL A 157 9.38 -3.95 18.66
CA VAL A 157 7.93 -3.84 18.66
C VAL A 157 7.48 -3.57 20.09
N ALA A 158 6.90 -2.40 20.35
CA ALA A 158 6.31 -2.11 21.65
C ALA A 158 5.22 -3.17 21.97
N PRO A 159 5.08 -3.61 23.23
CA PRO A 159 4.29 -4.79 23.65
C PRO A 159 2.76 -4.71 23.44
N ALA A 160 2.26 -3.72 22.71
CA ALA A 160 0.85 -3.52 22.42
C ALA A 160 0.23 -4.56 21.45
N LEU A 161 1.06 -5.41 20.83
CA LEU A 161 0.60 -6.52 19.96
C LEU A 161 0.04 -7.74 20.74
N SER A 162 -0.06 -7.66 22.07
CA SER A 162 -0.50 -8.76 22.93
C SER A 162 -2.01 -9.05 22.92
N VAL A 163 -2.85 -8.29 22.19
CA VAL A 163 -4.32 -8.35 22.36
C VAL A 163 -5.10 -8.80 21.11
N LEU A 164 -4.47 -9.00 19.95
CA LEU A 164 -5.23 -9.14 18.69
C LEU A 164 -5.40 -10.55 18.09
N ILE A 165 -5.13 -11.63 18.83
CA ILE A 165 -5.40 -12.98 18.28
C ILE A 165 -6.04 -13.87 19.35
N ASP A 166 -7.38 -13.87 19.37
CA ASP A 166 -8.14 -14.99 19.90
C ASP A 166 -9.18 -15.45 18.87
N GLY A 167 -9.25 -16.77 18.68
CA GLY A 167 -10.36 -17.45 18.02
C GLY A 167 -10.13 -18.03 16.61
N ASN A 168 -9.27 -19.06 16.47
CA ASN A 168 -9.74 -20.46 16.32
C ASN A 168 -8.63 -21.42 15.83
N GLU A 169 -8.49 -22.49 16.64
CA GLU A 169 -7.89 -23.81 16.39
C GLU A 169 -6.36 -23.93 16.24
N GLU A 170 -5.79 -24.47 17.33
CA GLU A 170 -4.47 -25.11 17.50
C GLU A 170 -3.21 -24.26 17.26
N ASN A 171 -2.72 -23.63 18.35
CA ASN A 171 -1.37 -23.85 18.92
C ASN A 171 -1.05 -22.80 20.00
N THR A 172 -1.19 -23.16 21.28
CA THR A 172 -0.85 -22.35 22.46
C THR A 172 0.65 -22.31 22.73
N PHE A 173 1.24 -21.19 23.19
CA PHE A 173 2.41 -21.18 24.11
C PHE A 173 2.49 -19.92 25.00
N GLU A 174 3.09 -20.10 26.19
CA GLU A 174 3.25 -19.18 27.34
C GLU A 174 4.58 -18.40 27.28
N ILE A 175 4.63 -17.20 27.88
CA ILE A 175 5.77 -16.26 27.89
C ILE A 175 6.16 -15.94 29.35
N LYS A 176 7.45 -15.99 29.71
CA LYS A 176 8.00 -15.69 31.06
C LYS A 176 9.12 -14.64 30.98
N GLY A 177 8.74 -13.38 31.16
CA GLY A 177 9.60 -12.21 30.92
C GLY A 177 10.79 -12.07 31.85
N ASN A 178 11.89 -11.57 31.28
CA ASN A 178 12.88 -10.76 32.00
C ASN A 178 13.44 -9.68 31.07
N ASP A 179 13.62 -8.47 31.62
CA ASP A 179 13.51 -7.13 31.02
C ASP A 179 14.43 -6.69 29.84
N ASP A 180 15.17 -7.55 29.12
CA ASP A 180 16.21 -7.05 28.18
C ASP A 180 16.35 -7.83 26.85
N LEU A 181 15.34 -7.88 25.97
CA LEU A 181 15.53 -8.49 24.63
C LEU A 181 15.03 -7.66 23.43
N ILE A 182 15.95 -7.49 22.48
CA ILE A 182 15.76 -7.08 21.09
C ILE A 182 15.32 -8.34 20.30
N ALA A 183 14.29 -8.23 19.48
CA ALA A 183 13.87 -9.31 18.58
C ALA A 183 14.53 -9.15 17.20
N GLU A 184 15.40 -10.08 16.82
CA GLU A 184 15.85 -10.25 15.44
C GLU A 184 14.99 -11.29 14.73
N ILE A 185 14.43 -10.93 13.57
CA ILE A 185 13.60 -11.81 12.74
C ILE A 185 14.47 -12.38 11.61
N ALA A 186 14.61 -13.71 11.56
CA ALA A 186 15.18 -14.41 10.41
C ALA A 186 14.03 -14.94 9.51
N ILE A 187 14.08 -14.60 8.22
CA ILE A 187 13.12 -15.01 7.18
C ILE A 187 13.69 -16.24 6.44
N PRO A 188 13.09 -17.44 6.50
CA PRO A 188 13.50 -18.57 5.68
C PRO A 188 12.91 -18.47 4.26
N GLU A 189 13.62 -19.02 3.27
CA GLU A 189 13.35 -18.90 1.82
C GLU A 189 12.07 -19.63 1.33
N ASP A 190 11.28 -20.25 2.22
CA ASP A 190 10.31 -21.30 1.89
C ASP A 190 8.83 -20.89 2.06
N GLY A 191 8.55 -19.64 2.44
CA GLY A 191 7.24 -19.02 2.26
C GLY A 191 6.04 -19.59 3.06
N ARG A 192 6.24 -20.20 4.25
CA ARG A 192 5.12 -20.59 5.13
C ARG A 192 5.33 -20.20 6.60
N SER A 193 4.47 -19.29 7.06
CA SER A 193 4.03 -18.98 8.43
C SER A 193 5.08 -18.62 9.50
N PHE A 194 4.95 -17.43 10.10
CA PHE A 194 5.73 -17.01 11.26
C PHE A 194 4.98 -17.26 12.57
N LYS A 195 5.67 -17.80 13.58
CA LYS A 195 5.28 -17.77 15.00
C LYS A 195 6.19 -16.79 15.73
N LEU A 196 5.61 -15.79 16.39
CA LEU A 196 6.31 -14.87 17.27
C LEU A 196 6.37 -15.48 18.67
N PHE A 197 7.56 -15.66 19.22
CA PHE A 197 7.75 -15.85 20.66
C PHE A 197 8.41 -14.58 21.20
N ILE A 198 7.83 -14.01 22.25
CA ILE A 198 8.52 -13.05 23.11
C ILE A 198 8.79 -13.82 24.41
N ALA A 199 9.95 -13.66 25.03
CA ALA A 199 10.27 -14.29 26.32
C ALA A 199 9.82 -13.36 27.45
#